data_AF-A0A921DRP2-F1
#
_entry.id   AF-A0A921DRP2-F1
#
_cell.length_a   1.000
_cell.length_b   1.000
_cell.length_c   1.000
_cell.angle_alpha   90.00
_cell.angle_beta   90.00
_cell.angle_gamma   90.00
#
_symmetry.space_group_name_H-M   'P 1'
#
loop_
_entity.id
_entity.type
_entity.pdbx_description
1 polymer ?
#
loop_
_entity_poly.entity_id
_entity_poly.type
_entity_poly.pdbx_seq_one_letter_code
_entity_poly.pdbx_strand_id
1 'polypeptide(L)'
;MNSSRRYFLKVAGLSTFALAAGAARAEAAEASYEAYPEGLKAHRWAMVIDTRRFQKPEDMRPIMEACHKVHNVPTIPAPREIKWIWDDTFEHAFANDPDPRLPESMENRRFFLLCN
;
A
#
# COMPACT_ATOMS: atom_id res chain seq x y z
N MET A 1 54.84 -5.20 -15.55
CA MET A 1 53.86 -4.46 -14.75
C MET A 1 54.24 -4.60 -13.28
N ASN A 2 54.73 -3.53 -12.62
CA ASN A 2 55.13 -3.63 -11.22
C ASN A 2 53.88 -3.56 -10.33
N SER A 3 53.28 -4.73 -10.07
CA SER A 3 52.03 -4.88 -9.32
C SER A 3 52.25 -4.64 -7.82
N SER A 4 52.56 -3.40 -7.43
CA SER A 4 52.63 -3.03 -6.01
C SER A 4 51.23 -2.82 -5.45
N ARG A 5 51.01 -3.23 -4.20
CA ARG A 5 49.74 -3.02 -3.45
C ARG A 5 49.27 -1.55 -3.50
N ARG A 6 50.21 -0.61 -3.56
CA ARG A 6 49.94 0.83 -3.66
C ARG A 6 49.36 1.23 -5.03
N TYR A 7 49.75 0.56 -6.12
CA TYR A 7 49.17 0.78 -7.45
C TYR A 7 47.73 0.25 -7.52
N PHE A 8 47.50 -0.95 -6.97
CA PHE A 8 46.15 -1.52 -6.86
C PHE A 8 45.19 -0.61 -6.07
N LEU A 9 45.62 -0.12 -4.90
CA LEU A 9 44.79 0.77 -4.08
C LEU A 9 44.48 2.11 -4.77
N LYS A 10 45.40 2.65 -5.57
CA LYS A 10 45.16 3.86 -6.36
C LYS A 10 44.12 3.63 -7.47
N VAL A 11 44.24 2.52 -8.19
CA VAL A 11 43.29 2.18 -9.25
C VAL A 11 41.92 1.88 -8.65
N ALA A 12 41.83 1.01 -7.64
CA ALA A 12 40.57 0.67 -6.98
C ALA A 12 39.87 1.89 -6.36
N GLY A 13 40.62 2.79 -5.71
CA GLY A 13 40.07 4.02 -5.14
C GLY A 13 39.57 5.02 -6.19
N LEU A 14 40.24 5.15 -7.34
CA LEU A 14 39.75 5.98 -8.45
C LEU A 14 38.49 5.38 -9.11
N SER A 15 38.42 4.06 -9.22
CA SER A 15 37.25 3.36 -9.78
C SER A 15 35.99 3.54 -8.93
N THR A 16 36.11 3.56 -7.59
CA THR A 16 34.95 3.76 -6.70
C THR A 16 34.42 5.19 -6.76
N PHE A 17 35.28 6.20 -6.93
CA PHE A 17 34.85 7.58 -7.15
C PHE A 17 34.13 7.77 -8.49
N ALA A 18 34.56 7.10 -9.56
CA ALA A 18 33.87 7.14 -10.86
C ALA A 18 32.47 6.51 -10.78
N LEU A 19 32.31 5.41 -10.03
CA LEU A 19 31.01 4.79 -9.76
C LEU A 19 30.11 5.67 -8.88
N ALA A 20 30.66 6.35 -7.88
CA ALA A 20 29.91 7.27 -7.02
C ALA A 20 29.45 8.54 -7.77
N ALA A 21 30.27 9.07 -8.68
CA ALA A 21 29.91 10.22 -9.51
C ALA A 21 28.88 9.87 -10.60
N GLY A 22 28.91 8.65 -11.14
CA GLY A 22 27.93 8.16 -12.11
C GLY A 22 26.59 7.73 -11.51
N ALA A 23 26.58 7.27 -10.25
CA ALA A 23 25.36 6.82 -9.57
C ALA A 23 24.59 7.94 -8.85
N ALA A 24 25.13 9.16 -8.76
CA ALA A 24 24.53 10.26 -8.00
C ALA A 24 23.34 10.97 -8.68
N ARG A 25 22.82 10.44 -9.80
CA ARG A 25 21.59 10.93 -10.43
C ARG A 25 20.74 9.80 -11.02
N ALA A 26 20.47 8.78 -10.22
CA ALA A 26 19.13 8.21 -10.28
C ALA A 26 18.23 9.17 -9.47
N GLU A 27 17.93 10.34 -10.05
CA GLU A 27 16.75 11.09 -9.60
C GLU A 27 15.59 10.13 -9.83
N ALA A 28 15.05 9.58 -8.73
CA ALA A 28 13.76 8.95 -8.78
C ALA A 28 12.85 9.99 -9.43
N ALA A 29 12.35 9.70 -10.64
CA ALA A 29 11.45 10.59 -11.34
C ALA A 29 10.35 10.95 -10.34
N GLU A 30 10.32 12.21 -9.93
CA GLU A 30 9.29 12.70 -9.04
C GLU A 30 7.99 12.48 -9.81
N ALA A 31 7.18 11.55 -9.33
CA ALA A 31 5.95 11.18 -10.01
C ALA A 31 5.04 12.40 -9.99
N SER A 32 5.06 13.20 -11.06
CA SER A 32 4.17 14.34 -11.22
C SER A 32 2.81 13.79 -11.60
N TYR A 33 1.90 13.75 -10.63
CA TYR A 33 0.50 13.51 -10.90
C TYR A 33 -0.16 14.84 -11.26
N GLU A 34 -0.82 14.89 -12.41
CA GLU A 34 -1.70 16.03 -12.71
C GLU A 34 -2.94 15.91 -11.82
N ALA A 35 -3.26 16.99 -11.12
CA ALA A 35 -4.50 17.05 -10.37
C ALA A 35 -5.68 16.92 -11.34
N TYR A 36 -6.64 16.06 -11.02
CA TYR A 36 -7.84 15.92 -11.82
C TYR A 36 -8.55 17.29 -11.91
N PRO A 37 -8.79 17.84 -13.11
CA PRO A 37 -9.27 19.23 -13.26
C PRO A 37 -10.60 19.50 -12.55
N GLU A 38 -11.46 18.49 -12.47
CA GLU A 38 -12.76 18.54 -11.81
C GLU A 38 -12.71 17.96 -10.37
N GLY A 39 -11.51 17.83 -9.80
CA GLY A 39 -11.31 17.37 -8.44
C GLY A 39 -12.01 18.30 -7.44
N LEU A 40 -12.80 17.70 -6.54
CA LEU A 40 -13.45 18.46 -5.49
C LEU A 40 -12.39 19.09 -4.56
N LYS A 41 -12.66 20.32 -4.08
CA LYS A 41 -11.79 21.03 -3.15
C LYS A 41 -12.39 20.97 -1.74
N ALA A 42 -11.64 20.42 -0.78
CA ALA A 42 -12.01 20.41 0.63
C ALA A 42 -10.77 20.50 1.52
N HIS A 43 -10.93 21.04 2.73
CA HIS A 43 -9.86 21.08 3.74
C HIS A 43 -9.66 19.72 4.44
N ARG A 44 -10.72 18.91 4.54
CA ARG A 44 -10.70 17.61 5.20
C ARG A 44 -11.69 16.67 4.53
N TRP A 45 -11.20 15.54 4.06
CA TRP A 45 -12.01 14.46 3.50
C TRP A 45 -12.39 13.46 4.59
N ALA A 46 -13.60 12.95 4.51
CA ALA A 46 -14.09 11.89 5.39
C ALA A 46 -14.95 10.91 4.58
N MET A 47 -14.96 9.66 5.01
CA MET A 47 -15.77 8.59 4.44
C MET A 47 -16.56 7.94 5.57
N VAL A 48 -17.85 7.70 5.34
CA VAL A 48 -18.72 6.95 6.25
C VAL A 48 -19.19 5.70 5.52
N ILE A 49 -18.97 4.55 6.13
CA ILE A 49 -19.40 3.25 5.60
C ILE A 49 -20.49 2.71 6.53
N ASP A 50 -21.73 2.68 6.04
CA ASP A 50 -22.84 2.05 6.76
C ASP A 50 -22.80 0.53 6.56
N THR A 51 -22.15 -0.17 7.48
CA THR A 51 -21.95 -1.63 7.40
C THR A 51 -23.26 -2.42 7.45
N ARG A 52 -24.37 -1.82 7.89
CA ARG A 52 -25.69 -2.47 7.92
C ARG A 52 -26.28 -2.69 6.52
N ARG A 53 -25.74 -2.00 5.51
CA ARG A 53 -26.19 -2.09 4.11
C ARG A 53 -25.67 -3.34 3.38
N PHE A 54 -24.70 -4.04 3.97
CA PHE A 54 -24.10 -5.25 3.39
C PHE A 54 -24.56 -6.47 4.19
N GLN A 55 -25.14 -7.44 3.50
CA GLN A 55 -25.65 -8.66 4.12
C GLN A 55 -24.71 -9.85 3.88
N LYS A 56 -23.99 -9.84 2.75
CA LYS A 56 -23.07 -10.91 2.36
C LYS A 56 -21.76 -10.34 1.79
N PRO A 57 -20.65 -11.09 1.82
CA PRO A 57 -19.38 -10.66 1.21
C PRO A 57 -19.51 -10.28 -0.26
N GLU A 58 -20.43 -10.90 -0.99
CA GLU A 58 -20.69 -10.61 -2.41
C GLU A 58 -21.21 -9.19 -2.63
N ASP A 59 -21.88 -8.58 -1.64
CA ASP A 59 -22.34 -7.19 -1.70
C ASP A 59 -21.15 -6.21 -1.63
N MET A 60 -20.05 -6.63 -1.01
CA MET A 60 -18.84 -5.82 -0.81
C MET A 60 -17.85 -5.94 -1.97
N ARG A 61 -17.84 -7.10 -2.65
CA ARG A 61 -16.89 -7.40 -3.73
C ARG A 61 -16.84 -6.36 -4.86
N PRO A 62 -17.96 -5.84 -5.40
CA PRO A 62 -17.92 -4.82 -6.45
C PRO A 62 -17.18 -3.55 -6.04
N ILE A 63 -17.26 -3.16 -4.76
CA ILE A 63 -16.58 -1.98 -4.22
C ILE A 63 -15.07 -2.23 -4.15
N MET A 64 -14.67 -3.44 -3.70
CA MET A 64 -13.26 -3.83 -3.65
C MET A 64 -12.64 -3.88 -5.05
N GLU A 65 -13.35 -4.50 -6.00
CA GLU A 65 -12.95 -4.55 -7.41
C GLU A 65 -12.84 -3.15 -8.03
N ALA A 66 -13.77 -2.26 -7.73
CA ALA A 66 -13.72 -0.87 -8.22
C ALA A 66 -12.47 -0.14 -7.70
N CYS A 67 -12.16 -0.25 -6.40
CA CYS A 67 -10.96 0.34 -5.83
C CYS A 67 -9.70 -0.21 -6.49
N HIS A 68 -9.56 -1.54 -6.56
CA HIS A 68 -8.37 -2.17 -7.14
C HIS A 68 -8.21 -1.86 -8.63
N LYS A 69 -9.32 -1.75 -9.37
CA LYS A 69 -9.30 -1.35 -10.78
C LYS A 69 -8.89 0.11 -10.98
N VAL A 70 -9.43 1.04 -10.19
CA VAL A 70 -9.13 2.48 -10.32
C VAL A 70 -7.69 2.78 -9.89
N HIS A 71 -7.18 2.07 -8.89
CA HIS A 71 -5.86 2.31 -8.30
C HIS A 71 -4.78 1.34 -8.79
N ASN A 72 -5.06 0.52 -9.80
CA ASN A 72 -4.13 -0.45 -10.37
C ASN A 72 -3.50 -1.38 -9.32
N VAL A 73 -4.29 -1.79 -8.32
CA VAL A 73 -3.82 -2.71 -7.26
C VAL A 73 -3.68 -4.11 -7.86
N PRO A 74 -2.49 -4.72 -7.81
CA PRO A 74 -2.26 -6.01 -8.45
C PRO A 74 -2.86 -7.16 -7.64
N THR A 75 -3.39 -8.18 -8.34
CA THR A 75 -3.78 -9.43 -7.71
C THR A 75 -2.54 -10.30 -7.48
N ILE A 76 -2.10 -10.42 -6.23
CA ILE A 76 -0.98 -11.28 -5.82
C ILE A 76 -1.50 -12.30 -4.80
N PRO A 77 -1.24 -13.60 -4.97
CA PRO A 77 -1.67 -14.61 -4.01
C PRO A 77 -0.93 -14.49 -2.66
N ALA A 78 -1.56 -14.99 -1.60
CA ALA A 78 -0.96 -15.10 -0.28
C ALA A 78 0.38 -15.89 -0.31
N PRO A 79 1.32 -15.60 0.60
CA PRO A 79 1.22 -14.65 1.73
C PRO A 79 1.66 -13.22 1.38
N ARG A 80 1.85 -12.89 0.09
CA ARG A 80 2.41 -11.60 -0.35
C ARG A 80 1.37 -10.72 -1.06
N GLU A 81 0.12 -10.84 -0.63
CA GLU A 81 -0.98 -10.08 -1.19
C GLU A 81 -0.82 -8.57 -0.97
N ILE A 82 -1.30 -7.78 -1.93
CA ILE A 82 -1.42 -6.33 -1.82
C ILE A 82 -2.91 -6.00 -1.89
N LYS A 83 -3.44 -5.36 -0.84
CA LYS A 83 -4.85 -5.01 -0.71
C LYS A 83 -4.96 -3.58 -0.22
N TRP A 84 -5.78 -2.76 -0.87
CA TRP A 84 -6.10 -1.40 -0.39
C TRP A 84 -7.42 -1.36 0.35
N ILE A 85 -8.38 -2.16 -0.11
CA ILE A 85 -9.66 -2.39 0.55
C ILE A 85 -9.96 -3.90 0.52
N TRP A 86 -10.36 -4.45 1.65
CA TRP A 86 -10.79 -5.85 1.74
C TRP A 86 -11.86 -6.03 2.81
N ASP A 87 -12.56 -7.16 2.81
CA ASP A 87 -13.51 -7.49 3.87
C ASP A 87 -12.92 -8.50 4.86
N ASP A 88 -13.28 -8.34 6.13
CA ASP A 88 -12.89 -9.29 7.18
C ASP A 88 -13.95 -9.41 8.27
N THR A 89 -13.78 -10.37 9.18
CA THR A 89 -14.66 -10.58 10.34
C THR A 89 -14.42 -9.54 11.43
N PHE A 90 -15.39 -9.39 12.34
CA PHE A 90 -15.27 -8.52 13.50
C PHE A 90 -14.01 -8.85 14.32
N GLU A 91 -13.78 -10.13 14.62
CA GLU A 91 -12.66 -10.59 15.45
C GLU A 91 -11.29 -10.20 14.88
N HIS A 92 -11.13 -10.28 13.55
CA HIS A 92 -9.88 -9.86 12.91
C HIS A 92 -9.74 -8.34 12.83
N ALA A 93 -10.84 -7.64 12.47
CA ALA A 93 -10.83 -6.19 12.32
C ALA A 93 -10.65 -5.45 13.66
N PHE A 94 -11.17 -6.02 14.75
CA PHE A 94 -11.22 -5.42 16.09
C PHE A 94 -10.59 -6.32 17.15
N ALA A 95 -9.48 -6.99 16.83
CA ALA A 95 -8.84 -7.98 17.69
C ALA A 95 -8.47 -7.50 19.11
N ASN A 96 -8.29 -6.19 19.29
CA ASN A 96 -7.92 -5.59 20.57
C ASN A 96 -9.13 -5.14 21.42
N ASP A 97 -10.36 -5.25 20.92
CA ASP A 97 -11.58 -4.81 21.60
C ASP A 97 -12.66 -5.90 21.67
N PRO A 98 -12.39 -7.04 22.33
CA PRO A 98 -13.39 -8.07 22.53
C PRO A 98 -14.35 -7.64 23.66
N ASP A 99 -15.54 -7.14 23.31
CA ASP A 99 -16.65 -7.03 24.28
C ASP A 99 -17.39 -8.38 24.35
N PRO A 100 -17.40 -9.08 25.50
CA PRO A 100 -18.09 -10.36 25.67
C PRO A 100 -19.61 -10.31 25.47
N ARG A 101 -20.19 -9.11 25.33
CA ARG A 101 -21.63 -8.89 25.13
C ARG A 101 -21.96 -8.34 23.75
N LEU A 102 -21.07 -8.54 22.78
CA LEU A 102 -21.36 -8.22 21.39
C LEU A 102 -22.62 -8.97 20.93
N PRO A 103 -23.55 -8.30 20.25
CA PRO A 103 -24.67 -9.00 19.66
C PRO A 103 -24.17 -9.90 18.53
N GLU A 104 -24.73 -11.09 18.41
CA GLU A 104 -24.39 -12.08 17.36
C GLU A 104 -24.41 -11.47 15.93
N SER A 105 -25.31 -10.51 15.69
CA SER A 105 -25.39 -9.78 14.42
C SER A 105 -24.15 -8.95 14.07
N MET A 106 -23.33 -8.59 15.06
CA MET A 106 -22.05 -7.90 14.89
C MET A 106 -20.90 -8.87 14.75
N GLU A 107 -20.89 -9.96 15.51
CA GLU A 107 -19.88 -11.02 15.40
C GLU A 107 -19.86 -11.62 13.99
N ASN A 108 -21.06 -11.88 13.44
CA ASN A 108 -21.23 -12.43 12.10
C ASN A 108 -21.13 -11.40 10.97
N ARG A 109 -20.93 -10.11 11.27
CA ARG A 109 -20.85 -9.06 10.26
C ARG A 109 -19.45 -8.99 9.65
N ARG A 110 -19.40 -8.66 8.36
CA ARG A 110 -18.16 -8.34 7.63
C ARG A 110 -17.93 -6.83 7.60
N PHE A 111 -16.68 -6.43 7.71
CA PHE A 111 -16.26 -5.03 7.76
C PHE A 111 -15.26 -4.75 6.65
N PHE A 112 -15.34 -3.56 6.05
CA PHE A 112 -14.28 -3.08 5.18
C PHE A 112 -13.07 -2.68 6.04
N LEU A 113 -11.93 -3.27 5.72
CA LEU A 113 -10.63 -2.82 6.16
C LEU A 113 -9.98 -2.03 5.03
N LEU A 114 -9.29 -0.96 5.40
CA LEU A 114 -8.67 0.00 4.49
C LEU A 114 -7.19 0.09 4.81
N CYS A 115 -6.34 0.10 3.77
CA CYS A 115 -4.93 0.43 3.90
C CYS A 115 -4.82 1.93 4.11
N ASN A 116 -4.46 2.34 5.33
CA ASN A 116 -4.02 3.71 5.64
C ASN A 116 -2.50 3.83 5.48
#